data_AF-A0A4V0H7X6-F1
#
_entry.id   AF-A0A4V0H7X6-F1
#
_cell.length_a   1.000
_cell.length_b   1.000
_cell.length_c   1.000
_cell.angle_alpha   90.00
_cell.angle_beta   90.00
_cell.angle_gamma   90.00
#
_symmetry.space_group_name_H-M   'P 1'
#
loop_
_entity.id
_entity.type
_entity.pdbx_description
1 polymer ?
#
loop_
_entity_poly.entity_id
_entity_poly.type
_entity_poly.pdbx_seq_one_letter_code
_entity_poly.pdbx_strand_id
1 'polypeptide(L)'
;MSYLVNFKEVKTNLLEESPVKEVLAGLRANEARYFWNKYKLAYEVFTIEEKPHILPFIEKVLEEREMTFPYKALCVSQLEVDGILWSHVYYDNGLAVNVLYTMKEGGKRAVGFKLSNGIEIPKEFEGKFKFARQRSN
;
A
#
# COMPACT_ATOMS: atom_id res chain seq x y z
N MET A 1 13.94 -10.06 -1.00
CA MET A 1 13.48 -10.65 -2.27
C MET A 1 12.57 -9.65 -2.95
N SER A 2 12.82 -9.32 -4.21
CA SER A 2 11.98 -8.39 -4.96
C SER A 2 11.08 -9.15 -5.93
N TYR A 3 9.90 -8.57 -6.20
CA TYR A 3 8.93 -9.12 -7.13
C TYR A 3 8.35 -8.00 -7.98
N LEU A 4 8.55 -8.12 -9.30
CA LEU A 4 7.89 -7.25 -10.27
C LEU A 4 6.44 -7.67 -10.44
N VAL A 5 5.51 -6.81 -10.07
CA VAL A 5 4.08 -7.13 -10.06
C VAL A 5 3.56 -7.13 -11.50
N ASN A 6 3.21 -8.31 -12.00
CA ASN A 6 2.47 -8.46 -13.24
C ASN A 6 0.97 -8.31 -12.99
N PHE A 7 0.34 -7.29 -13.60
CA PHE A 7 -1.11 -7.08 -13.48
C PHE A 7 -1.95 -7.91 -14.46
N LYS A 8 -1.33 -8.58 -15.44
CA LYS A 8 -2.00 -9.53 -16.34
C LYS A 8 -2.12 -10.92 -15.71
N GLU A 9 -1.13 -11.29 -14.90
CA GLU A 9 -1.07 -12.55 -14.18
C GLU A 9 -0.90 -12.25 -12.70
N VAL A 10 -2.02 -12.20 -11.98
CA VAL A 10 -2.05 -11.83 -10.56
C VAL A 10 -1.43 -12.95 -9.73
N LYS A 11 -0.32 -12.65 -9.05
CA LYS A 11 0.38 -13.59 -8.15
C LYS A 11 0.46 -13.08 -6.72
N THR A 12 0.51 -14.02 -5.79
CA THR A 12 0.54 -13.81 -4.34
C THR A 12 1.96 -13.77 -3.75
N ASN A 13 2.99 -13.64 -4.59
CA ASN A 13 4.38 -13.54 -4.12
C ASN A 13 4.55 -12.43 -3.07
N LEU A 14 5.21 -12.74 -1.96
CA LEU A 14 5.39 -11.86 -0.78
C LEU A 14 4.10 -11.56 0.01
N LEU A 15 3.00 -12.24 -0.28
CA LEU A 15 1.72 -12.10 0.43
C LEU A 15 1.24 -13.41 1.05
N GLU A 16 2.08 -14.45 1.07
CA GLU A 16 1.70 -15.82 1.40
C GLU A 16 1.17 -15.98 2.83
N GLU A 17 1.63 -15.13 3.73
CA GLU A 17 1.22 -15.11 5.14
C GLU A 17 -0.15 -14.44 5.37
N SER A 18 -0.69 -13.73 4.38
CA SER A 18 -2.02 -13.12 4.52
C SER A 18 -3.13 -14.16 4.33
N PRO A 19 -4.14 -14.21 5.23
CA PRO A 19 -5.34 -15.03 5.01
C PRO A 19 -6.16 -14.57 3.80
N VAL A 20 -5.97 -13.33 3.34
CA VAL A 20 -6.69 -12.72 2.19
C VAL A 20 -5.77 -12.44 1.00
N LYS A 21 -4.67 -13.21 0.88
CA LYS A 21 -3.61 -13.03 -0.12
C LYS A 21 -4.10 -12.85 -1.55
N GLU A 22 -5.12 -13.58 -1.99
CA GLU A 22 -5.62 -13.50 -3.37
C GLU A 22 -6.27 -12.14 -3.67
N VAL A 23 -7.09 -11.64 -2.75
CA VAL A 23 -7.75 -10.34 -2.89
C VAL A 23 -6.73 -9.21 -2.75
N LEU A 24 -5.78 -9.35 -1.82
CA LEU A 24 -4.69 -8.39 -1.63
C LEU A 24 -3.76 -8.33 -2.85
N ALA A 25 -3.47 -9.47 -3.47
CA ALA A 25 -2.72 -9.55 -4.73
C ALA A 25 -3.47 -8.84 -5.87
N GLY A 26 -4.81 -8.98 -5.93
CA GLY A 26 -5.66 -8.24 -6.85
C GLY A 26 -5.59 -6.72 -6.64
N LEU A 27 -5.62 -6.25 -5.38
CA LEU A 27 -5.43 -4.84 -5.04
C LEU A 27 -4.06 -4.34 -5.50
N ARG A 28 -3.00 -5.09 -5.20
CA ARG A 28 -1.63 -4.78 -5.65
C ARG A 28 -1.50 -4.75 -7.17
N ALA A 29 -2.14 -5.67 -7.89
CA ALA A 29 -2.17 -5.68 -9.35
C ALA A 29 -2.89 -4.45 -9.93
N ASN A 30 -3.92 -3.95 -9.26
CA ASN A 30 -4.58 -2.69 -9.65
C ASN A 30 -3.63 -1.48 -9.54
N GLU A 31 -2.82 -1.41 -8.48
CA GLU A 31 -1.78 -0.37 -8.37
C GLU A 31 -0.78 -0.48 -9.51
N ALA A 32 -0.26 -1.69 -9.76
CA ALA A 32 0.70 -1.92 -10.85
C ALA A 32 0.15 -1.51 -12.22
N ARG A 33 -1.13 -1.84 -12.49
CA ARG A 33 -1.82 -1.41 -13.71
C ARG A 33 -1.96 0.11 -13.79
N TYR A 34 -2.26 0.79 -12.68
CA TYR A 34 -2.38 2.24 -12.64
C TYR A 34 -1.05 2.91 -13.01
N PHE A 35 0.06 2.50 -12.37
CA PHE A 35 1.39 3.03 -12.65
C PHE A 35 1.82 2.78 -14.10
N TRP A 36 1.55 1.59 -14.63
CA TRP A 36 1.84 1.29 -16.03
C TRP A 36 1.00 2.12 -17.00
N ASN A 37 -0.30 2.23 -16.77
CA ASN A 37 -1.20 2.94 -17.67
C ASN A 37 -0.91 4.44 -17.67
N LYS A 38 -0.71 5.04 -16.49
CA LYS A 38 -0.54 6.48 -16.34
C LYS A 38 0.89 6.96 -16.56
N TYR A 39 1.88 6.21 -16.05
CA TYR A 39 3.28 6.66 -16.02
C TYR A 39 4.24 5.76 -16.80
N LYS A 40 3.77 4.63 -17.33
CA LYS A 40 4.60 3.62 -18.00
C LYS A 40 5.74 3.09 -17.13
N LEU A 41 5.53 3.11 -15.80
CA LEU A 41 6.47 2.59 -14.81
C LEU A 41 6.05 1.18 -14.39
N ALA A 42 7.05 0.30 -14.27
CA ALA A 42 6.84 -1.02 -13.70
C ALA A 42 6.76 -0.91 -12.17
N TYR A 43 5.84 -1.66 -11.57
CA TYR A 43 5.60 -1.63 -10.13
C TYR A 43 6.28 -2.83 -9.48
N GLU A 44 7.30 -2.57 -8.68
CA GLU A 44 8.06 -3.59 -7.97
C GLU A 44 7.76 -3.51 -6.46
N VAL A 45 7.66 -4.68 -5.83
CA VAL A 45 7.58 -4.81 -4.38
C VAL A 45 8.81 -5.52 -3.83
N PHE A 46 9.18 -5.19 -2.61
CA PHE A 46 10.36 -5.68 -1.92
C PHE A 46 9.96 -6.25 -0.56
N THR A 47 10.72 -7.23 -0.08
CA THR A 47 10.66 -7.58 1.34
C THR A 47 11.23 -6.45 2.20
N ILE A 48 10.90 -6.44 3.49
CA ILE A 48 11.35 -5.40 4.42
C ILE A 48 12.89 -5.42 4.52
N GLU A 49 13.51 -6.59 4.45
CA GLU A 49 14.97 -6.75 4.56
C GLU A 49 15.72 -6.14 3.37
N GLU A 50 15.12 -6.13 2.18
CA GLU A 50 15.74 -5.51 1.00
C GLU A 50 15.69 -3.99 1.02
N LYS A 51 14.61 -3.44 1.58
CA LYS A 51 14.38 -2.00 1.66
C LYS A 51 13.93 -1.61 3.06
N PRO A 52 14.82 -1.74 4.06
CA PRO A 52 14.45 -1.57 5.48
C PRO A 52 14.11 -0.12 5.84
N HIS A 53 14.38 0.84 4.97
CA HIS A 53 14.08 2.26 5.19
C HIS A 53 12.64 2.65 4.79
N ILE A 54 11.94 1.87 3.95
CA ILE A 54 10.62 2.27 3.45
C ILE A 54 9.56 2.16 4.54
N LEU A 55 9.56 1.06 5.29
CA LEU A 55 8.57 0.84 6.35
C LEU A 55 8.66 1.90 7.47
N PRO A 56 9.84 2.18 8.08
CA PRO A 56 9.97 3.22 9.09
C PRO A 56 9.59 4.62 8.57
N PHE A 57 9.83 4.91 7.29
CA PHE A 57 9.40 6.17 6.69
C PHE A 57 7.87 6.29 6.66
N ILE A 58 7.17 5.23 6.26
CA ILE A 58 5.70 5.19 6.24
C ILE A 58 5.16 5.29 7.67
N GLU A 59 5.70 4.50 8.60
CA GLU A 59 5.28 4.49 10.01
C GLU A 59 5.44 5.86 10.66
N LYS A 60 6.56 6.55 10.43
CA LYS A 60 6.75 7.92 10.92
C LYS A 60 5.67 8.88 10.41
N VAL A 61 5.29 8.80 9.14
CA VAL A 61 4.22 9.64 8.56
C VAL A 61 2.84 9.27 9.11
N LEU A 62 2.63 8.00 9.46
CA LEU A 62 1.40 7.54 10.11
C LEU A 62 1.32 8.00 11.58
N GLU A 63 2.43 7.95 12.31
CA GLU A 63 2.55 8.46 13.69
C GLU A 63 2.25 9.96 13.77
N GLU A 64 2.73 10.76 12.80
CA GLU A 64 2.39 12.19 12.68
C GLU A 64 0.87 12.43 12.55
N ARG A 65 0.09 11.41 12.18
CA ARG A 65 -1.38 11.43 12.04
C ARG A 65 -2.08 10.63 13.13
N GLU A 66 -1.36 10.27 14.20
CA GLU A 66 -1.84 9.43 15.30
C GLU A 66 -2.38 8.07 14.83
N MET A 67 -1.80 7.52 13.78
CA MET A 67 -2.19 6.23 13.21
C MET A 67 -1.08 5.22 13.43
N THR A 68 -1.40 4.15 14.14
CA THR A 68 -0.50 3.00 14.35
C THR A 68 -1.27 1.75 14.02
N PHE A 69 -0.64 0.81 13.32
CA PHE A 69 -1.28 -0.43 12.90
C PHE A 69 -0.52 -1.62 13.47
N PRO A 70 -1.15 -2.47 14.30
CA PRO A 70 -0.49 -3.62 14.93
C PRO A 70 -0.37 -4.83 13.97
N TYR A 71 -0.40 -4.60 12.66
CA TYR A 71 -0.43 -5.62 11.63
C TYR A 71 0.97 -5.89 11.07
N LYS A 72 1.23 -7.12 10.62
CA LYS A 72 2.54 -7.47 10.07
C LYS A 72 2.67 -6.91 8.66
N ALA A 73 3.69 -6.07 8.43
CA ALA A 73 4.05 -5.65 7.08
C ALA A 73 4.62 -6.85 6.30
N LEU A 74 4.04 -7.14 5.13
CA LEU A 74 4.44 -8.26 4.28
C LEU A 74 5.41 -7.83 3.19
N CYS A 75 5.10 -6.75 2.49
CA CYS A 75 5.97 -6.18 1.48
C CYS A 75 5.78 -4.67 1.35
N VAL A 76 6.80 -4.01 0.82
CA VAL A 76 6.85 -2.57 0.60
C VAL A 76 7.15 -2.24 -0.86
N SER A 77 6.74 -1.07 -1.31
CA SER A 77 7.14 -0.52 -2.61
C SER A 77 7.47 0.95 -2.47
N GLN A 78 8.37 1.46 -3.29
CA GLN A 78 8.63 2.89 -3.37
C GLN A 78 9.01 3.25 -4.81
N LEU A 79 8.30 4.22 -5.37
CA LEU A 79 8.58 4.76 -6.69
C LEU A 79 8.55 6.28 -6.64
N GLU A 80 9.42 6.92 -7.41
CA GLU A 80 9.39 8.36 -7.61
C GLU A 80 8.78 8.66 -8.98
N VAL A 81 7.75 9.50 -9.01
CA VAL A 81 7.08 9.92 -10.25
C VAL A 81 6.59 11.35 -10.12
N ASP A 82 6.85 12.16 -11.17
CA ASP A 82 6.48 13.58 -11.22
C ASP A 82 6.92 14.40 -9.99
N GLY A 83 8.09 14.07 -9.42
CA GLY A 83 8.61 14.71 -8.21
C GLY A 83 7.87 14.35 -6.92
N ILE A 84 7.10 13.26 -6.93
CA ILE A 84 6.41 12.70 -5.78
C ILE A 84 6.95 11.30 -5.50
N LEU A 85 7.41 11.09 -4.27
CA LEU A 85 7.81 9.79 -3.76
C LEU A 85 6.56 9.05 -3.25
N TRP A 86 6.16 7.98 -3.94
CA TRP A 86 5.03 7.12 -3.57
C TRP A 86 5.54 5.86 -2.89
N SER A 87 5.36 5.80 -1.58
CA SER A 87 5.69 4.64 -0.76
C SER A 87 4.42 3.83 -0.47
N HIS A 88 4.50 2.51 -0.56
CA HIS A 88 3.40 1.60 -0.25
C HIS A 88 3.85 0.55 0.76
N VAL A 89 2.93 0.14 1.62
CA VAL A 89 3.06 -1.03 2.50
C VAL A 89 1.79 -1.85 2.42
N TYR A 90 1.96 -3.18 2.39
CA TYR A 90 0.88 -4.15 2.40
C TYR A 90 0.98 -4.98 3.67
N TYR A 91 -0.10 -5.01 4.45
CA TYR A 91 -0.20 -5.72 5.71
C TYR A 91 -0.91 -7.06 5.55
N ASP A 92 -0.63 -7.98 6.47
CA ASP A 92 -1.20 -9.33 6.53
C ASP A 92 -2.72 -9.36 6.62
N ASN A 93 -3.34 -8.42 7.33
CA ASN A 93 -4.80 -8.31 7.43
C ASN A 93 -5.51 -7.85 6.14
N GLY A 94 -4.77 -7.54 5.07
CA GLY A 94 -5.33 -7.07 3.80
C GLY A 94 -5.43 -5.55 3.65
N LEU A 95 -4.90 -4.79 4.61
CA LEU A 95 -4.74 -3.34 4.52
C LEU A 95 -3.55 -3.00 3.62
N ALA A 96 -3.76 -2.11 2.66
CA ALA A 96 -2.70 -1.46 1.89
C ALA A 96 -2.69 0.04 2.21
N VAL A 97 -1.52 0.56 2.55
CA VAL A 97 -1.31 1.98 2.83
C VAL A 97 -0.38 2.56 1.77
N ASN A 98 -0.73 3.73 1.26
CA ASN A 98 0.15 4.51 0.39
C ASN A 98 0.43 5.89 1.01
N VAL A 99 1.67 6.34 0.86
CA VAL A 99 2.13 7.66 1.28
C VAL A 99 2.66 8.38 0.05
N LEU A 100 2.09 9.53 -0.26
CA LEU A 100 2.55 10.43 -1.30
C LEU A 100 3.32 11.56 -0.63
N TYR A 101 4.62 11.62 -0.90
CA TYR A 101 5.50 12.66 -0.39
C TYR A 101 6.01 13.52 -1.54
N THR A 102 5.54 14.75 -1.63
CA THR A 102 6.01 15.70 -2.64
C THR A 102 7.43 16.17 -2.27
N MET A 103 8.39 15.98 -3.16
CA MET A 103 9.81 16.27 -2.90
C MET A 103 10.13 17.78 -2.87
N LYS A 104 9.29 18.59 -3.53
CA LYS A 104 9.41 20.05 -3.50
C LYS A 104 9.16 20.58 -2.08
N GLU A 105 9.95 21.57 -1.68
CA GLU A 105 9.77 22.28 -0.41
C GLU A 105 8.35 22.87 -0.28
N GLY A 106 7.72 22.68 0.89
CA GLY A 106 6.32 23.03 1.12
C GLY A 106 5.30 22.12 0.42
N GLY A 107 5.75 21.01 -0.17
CA GLY A 107 4.93 20.05 -0.88
C GLY A 107 3.91 19.33 0.01
N LYS A 108 2.79 18.91 -0.59
CA LYS A 108 1.73 18.20 0.14
C LYS A 108 2.16 16.77 0.47
N ARG A 109 1.82 16.32 1.68
CA ARG A 109 1.89 14.93 2.12
C ARG A 109 0.48 14.36 2.19
N ALA A 110 0.22 13.27 1.48
CA ALA A 110 -1.06 12.56 1.53
C ALA A 110 -0.84 11.11 1.93
N VAL A 111 -1.79 10.57 2.69
CA VAL A 111 -1.82 9.15 3.06
C VAL A 111 -3.16 8.59 2.58
N GLY A 112 -3.09 7.50 1.84
CA GLY A 112 -4.25 6.77 1.35
C GLY A 112 -4.32 5.38 1.95
N PHE A 113 -5.54 4.95 2.27
CA PHE A 113 -5.83 3.64 2.83
C PHE A 113 -6.71 2.87 1.85
N LYS A 114 -6.35 1.61 1.58
CA LYS A 114 -7.12 0.70 0.73
C LYS A 114 -7.31 -0.61 1.48
N LEU A 115 -8.56 -1.04 1.60
CA LEU A 115 -8.93 -2.29 2.24
C LEU A 115 -9.24 -3.33 1.15
N SER A 116 -8.69 -4.53 1.30
CA SER A 116 -9.06 -5.66 0.45
C SER A 116 -10.55 -6.00 0.61
N ASN A 117 -11.21 -6.47 -0.45
CA ASN A 117 -12.61 -6.84 -0.37
C ASN A 117 -12.84 -7.96 0.67
N GLY A 118 -13.87 -7.78 1.50
CA GLY A 118 -14.29 -8.78 2.49
C GLY A 118 -13.56 -8.72 3.83
N ILE A 119 -12.67 -7.74 4.05
CA ILE A 119 -12.02 -7.55 5.35
C ILE A 119 -12.83 -6.62 6.25
N GLU A 120 -12.75 -6.85 7.56
CA GLU A 120 -13.30 -5.93 8.54
C GLU A 120 -12.51 -4.62 8.52
N ILE A 121 -13.21 -3.51 8.79
CA ILE A 121 -12.56 -2.21 8.90
C ILE A 121 -11.66 -2.26 10.15
N PRO A 122 -10.36 -1.99 10.04
CA PRO A 122 -9.48 -1.98 11.22
C PRO A 122 -9.98 -1.00 12.28
N LYS A 123 -9.91 -1.41 13.56
CA LYS A 123 -10.44 -0.64 14.70
C LYS A 123 -9.79 0.73 14.81
N GLU A 124 -8.56 0.85 14.35
CA GLU A 124 -7.76 2.07 14.33
C GLU A 124 -8.35 3.16 13.43
N PHE A 125 -9.25 2.79 12.51
CA PHE A 125 -10.00 3.73 11.70
C PHE A 125 -11.37 4.11 12.31
N GLU A 126 -11.86 3.39 13.30
CA GLU A 126 -13.15 3.68 13.94
C GLU A 126 -13.10 5.07 14.59
N GLY A 127 -14.08 5.91 14.27
CA GLY A 127 -14.16 7.30 14.75
C GLY A 127 -13.26 8.31 14.00
N LYS A 128 -12.27 7.86 13.21
CA LYS A 128 -11.38 8.75 12.43
C LYS A 128 -11.84 8.98 10.99
N PHE A 129 -12.50 7.99 10.39
CA PHE A 129 -12.93 8.05 8.99
C PHE A 129 -14.41 7.69 8.83
N LYS A 130 -15.09 8.40 7.92
CA LYS A 130 -16.45 8.03 7.48
C LYS A 130 -16.33 7.05 6.32
N PHE A 131 -16.60 5.77 6.59
CA PHE A 131 -16.61 4.74 5.56
C PHE A 131 -17.96 4.69 4.86
N ALA A 132 -17.97 4.91 3.55
CA ALA A 132 -19.12 4.59 2.71
C ALA A 132 -18.95 3.15 2.20
N ARG A 133 -19.84 2.24 2.60
CA ARG A 133 -19.91 0.89 2.00
C ARG A 133 -20.74 0.98 0.73
N GLN A 134 -20.09 0.96 -0.43
CA GLN A 134 -20.78 0.79 -1.70
C GLN A 134 -21.05 -0.71 -1.89
N ARG A 135 -22.33 -1.12 -1.82
CA ARG A 135 -22.74 -2.45 -2.28
C ARG A 135 -22.79 -2.40 -3.81
N SER A 136 -21.96 -3.18 -4.47
CA SER A 136 -22.16 -3.50 -5.88
C SER A 136 -23.40 -4.40 -5.97
N ASN A 137 -24.41 -3.99 -6.74
CA ASN A 137 -25.49 -4.88 -7.18
C ASN A 137 -24.97 -5.84 -8.25
#